data_AF-A0A9D4GAR1-F1
#
_entry.id   AF-A0A9D4GAR1-F1
#
_cell.length_a   1.000
_cell.length_b   1.000
_cell.length_c   1.000
_cell.angle_alpha   90.00
_cell.angle_beta   90.00
_cell.angle_gamma   90.00
#
_symmetry.space_group_name_H-M   'P 1'
#
loop_
_entity.id
_entity.type
_entity.pdbx_description
1 polymer ?
#
loop_
_entity_poly.entity_id
_entity_poly.type
_entity_poly.pdbx_seq_one_letter_code
_entity_poly.pdbx_strand_id
1 'polypeptide(L)'
;MPDGTPCDPPELDSFIETNKLARRSGRYGRCVQGYCQMFGCDNVSGTKANDECGLCGGNNSTCNVVTGVFNESVAFNTGTVIATLPSGSFNIVFYFNYNDMTYNFIELYSMENRGVMTLSYVRLTNPFNYAGSYWYGNFRTQFLYTEGPISRPVVIKFVQKGSSPNVGVYYAYSLSLDNCTGSCGSYGTWNQTLCGCQCNAGYFGASCNTTCNKICNNGMSLMSTVCGCNCLGNTYGTACECRYPFQGKDCQDCKVRTCKNGGTFNSTACRCSCPQGFGDLDCGSSCQDKTNTTTCVTNVGKGWCESKNEQMEQDCYMSCGLCVPDPTTTSTTLSTSVEVVTQTSTTYGGGQSITTTLSTSVKTSPHSMSTSTQSTTVTNPDFWNIWNDGSTLRNPVVLHVPLQMLLHVLMWLLLF
;
A
#
# COMPACT_ATOMS: atom_id res chain seq x y z
N MET A 1 37.75 -21.69 0.78
CA MET A 1 36.99 -21.62 2.05
C MET A 1 37.13 -22.96 2.78
N PRO A 2 37.09 -22.99 4.12
CA PRO A 2 37.09 -24.23 4.90
C PRO A 2 35.92 -25.15 4.53
N ASP A 3 36.11 -26.45 4.74
CA ASP A 3 35.05 -27.43 4.53
C ASP A 3 33.85 -27.15 5.44
N GLY A 4 32.64 -27.27 4.89
CA GLY A 4 31.40 -26.96 5.59
C GLY A 4 30.99 -25.47 5.56
N THR A 5 31.78 -24.59 4.95
CA THR A 5 31.35 -23.20 4.72
C THR A 5 30.14 -23.17 3.78
N PRO A 6 29.02 -22.48 4.12
CA PRO A 6 27.91 -22.28 3.19
C PRO A 6 28.37 -21.61 1.89
N CYS A 7 27.85 -22.08 0.77
CA CYS A 7 28.11 -21.51 -0.55
C CYS A 7 26.87 -21.71 -1.43
N ASP A 8 26.71 -20.88 -2.47
CA ASP A 8 25.59 -20.94 -3.40
C ASP A 8 26.06 -21.58 -4.72
N PRO A 9 25.69 -22.84 -4.99
CA PRO A 9 26.02 -23.48 -6.26
C PRO A 9 25.07 -22.93 -7.36
N PRO A 10 25.55 -22.71 -8.59
CA PRO A 10 24.76 -22.12 -9.69
C PRO A 10 23.43 -22.84 -9.98
N GLU A 11 23.36 -24.13 -9.66
CA GLU A 11 22.20 -24.99 -9.86
C GLU A 11 21.09 -24.76 -8.81
N LEU A 12 21.41 -24.15 -7.66
CA LEU A 12 20.44 -23.78 -6.61
C LEU A 12 19.69 -22.48 -6.96
N ASP A 13 20.35 -21.55 -7.67
CA ASP A 13 19.79 -20.26 -8.08
C ASP A 13 18.69 -20.40 -9.14
N SER A 14 18.86 -21.31 -10.12
CA SER A 14 17.85 -21.55 -11.16
C SER A 14 16.53 -22.12 -10.62
N PHE A 15 16.54 -22.83 -9.50
CA PHE A 15 15.33 -23.38 -8.89
C PHE A 15 14.49 -22.30 -8.18
N ILE A 16 15.16 -21.29 -7.61
CA ILE A 16 14.54 -20.16 -6.90
C ILE A 16 14.00 -19.12 -7.90
N GLU A 17 14.69 -18.91 -9.03
CA GLU A 17 14.31 -17.89 -10.02
C GLU A 17 13.20 -18.34 -10.99
N THR A 18 13.15 -19.63 -11.35
CA THR A 18 12.20 -20.10 -12.38
C THR A 18 10.84 -20.51 -11.82
N ASN A 19 10.77 -20.91 -10.55
CA ASN A 19 9.53 -21.26 -9.86
C ASN A 19 9.28 -20.25 -8.74
N LYS A 20 8.45 -19.25 -9.01
CA LYS A 20 8.02 -18.17 -8.09
C LYS A 20 7.36 -18.65 -6.76
N LEU A 21 7.29 -19.97 -6.54
CA LEU A 21 6.74 -20.65 -5.36
C LEU A 21 7.63 -21.83 -4.87
N ALA A 22 8.93 -21.82 -5.19
CA ALA A 22 9.83 -22.93 -4.88
C ALA A 22 9.88 -23.23 -3.36
N ARG A 23 9.12 -24.27 -2.95
CA ARG A 23 9.30 -24.92 -1.65
C ARG A 23 10.76 -25.31 -1.51
N ARG A 24 11.33 -25.13 -0.32
CA ARG A 24 12.74 -25.48 -0.10
C ARG A 24 12.92 -26.96 -0.45
N SER A 25 13.66 -27.22 -1.52
CA SER A 25 14.02 -28.57 -1.97
C SER A 25 14.85 -29.32 -0.93
N GLY A 26 15.23 -28.68 0.18
CA GLY A 26 16.14 -29.23 1.17
C GLY A 26 17.57 -29.34 0.66
N ARG A 27 17.83 -28.93 -0.58
CA ARG A 27 19.18 -28.90 -1.14
C ARG A 27 19.91 -27.65 -0.66
N TYR A 28 21.21 -27.78 -0.47
CA TYR A 28 22.06 -26.69 -0.01
C TYR A 28 23.50 -26.88 -0.49
N GLY A 29 24.25 -25.78 -0.58
CA GLY A 29 25.67 -25.82 -0.92
C GLY A 29 26.56 -25.77 0.32
N ARG A 30 27.66 -26.54 0.25
CA ARG A 30 28.77 -26.47 1.21
C ARG A 30 30.09 -26.58 0.47
N CYS A 31 31.10 -25.83 0.94
CA CYS A 31 32.46 -26.00 0.48
C CYS A 31 33.00 -27.36 0.94
N VAL A 32 33.61 -28.10 0.02
CA VAL A 32 34.40 -29.31 0.29
C VAL A 32 35.65 -29.24 -0.56
N GLN A 33 36.82 -29.31 0.07
CA GLN A 33 38.12 -29.23 -0.58
C GLN A 33 38.29 -27.98 -1.45
N GLY A 34 37.70 -26.86 -1.02
CA GLY A 34 37.78 -25.59 -1.75
C GLY A 34 36.77 -25.42 -2.90
N TYR A 35 35.94 -26.43 -3.20
CA TYR A 35 34.89 -26.36 -4.21
C TYR A 35 33.50 -26.29 -3.57
N CYS A 36 32.58 -25.52 -4.15
CA CYS A 36 31.18 -25.54 -3.70
C CYS A 36 30.49 -26.80 -4.23
N GLN A 37 30.08 -27.69 -3.34
CA GLN A 37 29.40 -28.94 -3.65
C GLN A 37 27.93 -28.86 -3.22
N MET A 38 27.04 -29.47 -4.00
CA MET A 38 25.62 -29.57 -3.68
C MET A 38 25.31 -30.81 -2.86
N PHE A 39 24.55 -30.61 -1.79
CA PHE A 39 24.04 -31.66 -0.94
C PHE A 39 22.53 -31.76 -1.06
N GLY A 40 22.04 -33.00 -1.07
CA GLY A 40 20.63 -33.31 -0.99
C GLY A 40 20.07 -33.08 0.42
N CYS A 41 18.75 -33.18 0.53
CA CYS A 41 18.02 -33.07 1.81
C CYS A 41 18.42 -34.11 2.88
N ASP A 42 19.14 -35.17 2.49
CA ASP A 42 19.68 -36.22 3.35
C ASP A 42 21.14 -35.99 3.74
N ASN A 43 21.67 -34.80 3.44
CA ASN A 43 23.07 -34.40 3.69
C ASN A 43 24.10 -35.23 2.92
N VAL A 44 23.69 -35.92 1.85
CA VAL A 44 24.57 -36.66 0.95
C VAL A 44 24.81 -35.82 -0.31
N SER A 45 26.04 -35.86 -0.84
CA SER A 45 26.36 -35.23 -2.13
C SER A 45 25.43 -35.77 -3.21
N GLY A 46 24.66 -34.90 -3.86
CA GLY A 46 23.72 -35.31 -4.90
C GLY A 46 22.46 -34.44 -4.99
N THR A 47 21.47 -34.95 -5.72
CA THR A 47 20.28 -34.20 -6.12
C THR A 47 19.02 -34.61 -5.36
N LYS A 48 19.12 -35.40 -4.29
CA LYS A 48 17.94 -35.79 -3.51
C LYS A 48 17.27 -34.55 -2.92
N ALA A 49 15.96 -34.44 -3.10
CA ALA A 49 15.19 -33.28 -2.68
C ALA A 49 14.03 -33.69 -1.78
N ASN A 50 13.57 -32.74 -0.99
CA ASN A 50 12.27 -32.80 -0.36
C ASN A 50 11.19 -32.87 -1.43
N ASP A 51 10.18 -33.68 -1.15
CA ASP A 51 8.92 -33.66 -1.87
C ASP A 51 8.12 -32.39 -1.51
N GLU A 52 6.94 -32.24 -2.08
CA GLU A 52 6.08 -31.08 -1.86
C GLU A 52 5.54 -30.96 -0.41
N CYS A 53 5.61 -32.07 0.33
CA CYS A 53 5.28 -32.16 1.75
C CYS A 53 6.50 -31.94 2.66
N GLY A 54 7.67 -31.61 2.10
CA GLY A 54 8.88 -31.38 2.87
C GLY A 54 9.59 -32.66 3.32
N LEU A 55 9.18 -33.84 2.86
CA LEU A 55 9.82 -35.11 3.19
C LEU A 55 10.96 -35.40 2.22
N CYS A 56 12.15 -35.63 2.76
CA CYS A 56 13.33 -35.92 1.94
C CYS A 56 13.19 -37.24 1.17
N GLY A 57 13.13 -37.17 -0.16
CA GLY A 57 12.85 -38.33 -1.01
C GLY A 57 11.42 -38.88 -0.87
N GLY A 58 10.48 -38.05 -0.42
CA GLY A 58 9.07 -38.39 -0.34
C GLY A 58 8.41 -38.52 -1.72
N ASN A 59 7.14 -38.93 -1.69
CA ASN A 59 6.35 -39.23 -2.89
C ASN A 59 5.07 -38.39 -2.99
N ASN A 60 5.00 -37.25 -2.29
CA ASN A 60 3.85 -36.34 -2.24
C ASN A 60 2.56 -36.93 -1.65
N SER A 61 2.64 -38.05 -0.93
CA SER A 61 1.44 -38.74 -0.40
C SER A 61 1.04 -38.37 1.02
N THR A 62 1.81 -37.53 1.71
CA THR A 62 1.63 -37.26 3.15
C THR A 62 0.93 -35.93 3.44
N CYS A 63 0.65 -35.14 2.42
CA CYS A 63 -0.01 -33.85 2.55
C CYS A 63 -0.82 -33.53 1.29
N ASN A 64 -1.81 -32.66 1.45
CA ASN A 64 -2.49 -32.01 0.34
C ASN A 64 -1.87 -30.65 0.07
N VAL A 65 -1.47 -30.43 -1.17
CA VAL A 65 -0.88 -29.18 -1.62
C VAL A 65 -1.96 -28.28 -2.21
N VAL A 66 -2.07 -27.06 -1.69
CA VAL A 66 -2.91 -26.02 -2.26
C VAL A 66 -2.02 -25.00 -2.93
N THR A 67 -2.31 -24.69 -4.20
CA THR A 67 -1.64 -23.65 -4.98
C THR A 67 -2.65 -22.81 -5.72
N GLY A 68 -2.36 -21.53 -5.92
CA GLY A 68 -3.24 -20.66 -6.71
C GLY A 68 -2.63 -19.31 -7.03
N VAL A 69 -3.40 -18.54 -7.81
CA VAL A 69 -3.13 -17.14 -8.11
C VAL A 69 -4.38 -16.35 -7.78
N PHE A 70 -4.26 -15.38 -6.89
CA PHE A 70 -5.34 -14.45 -6.57
C PHE A 70 -5.18 -13.18 -7.40
N ASN A 71 -6.03 -13.01 -8.41
CA ASN A 71 -6.02 -11.90 -9.37
C ASN A 71 -7.39 -11.18 -9.42
N GLU A 72 -8.24 -11.37 -8.42
CA GLU A 72 -9.52 -10.69 -8.35
C GLU A 72 -9.35 -9.18 -8.13
N SER A 73 -10.30 -8.40 -8.65
CA SER A 73 -10.36 -6.96 -8.43
C SER A 73 -10.66 -6.66 -6.96
N VAL A 74 -9.86 -5.78 -6.36
CA VAL A 74 -9.98 -5.43 -4.94
C VAL A 74 -10.29 -3.95 -4.79
N ALA A 75 -11.29 -3.65 -3.97
CA ALA A 75 -11.64 -2.26 -3.68
C ALA A 75 -10.48 -1.57 -2.94
N PHE A 76 -10.22 -0.32 -3.30
CA PHE A 76 -9.11 0.45 -2.74
C PHE A 76 -9.17 0.50 -1.21
N ASN A 77 -8.03 0.24 -0.57
CA ASN A 77 -7.83 0.23 0.87
C ASN A 77 -8.77 -0.74 1.63
N THR A 78 -9.25 -1.79 0.95
CA THR A 78 -9.97 -2.91 1.56
C THR A 78 -9.05 -4.12 1.68
N GLY A 79 -9.18 -4.86 2.79
CA GLY A 79 -8.44 -6.11 3.00
C GLY A 79 -9.27 -7.30 2.55
N THR A 80 -9.02 -7.79 1.34
CA THR A 80 -9.68 -8.97 0.77
C THR A 80 -8.99 -10.24 1.24
N VAL A 81 -9.76 -11.22 1.70
CA VAL A 81 -9.23 -12.52 2.13
C VAL A 81 -8.77 -13.29 0.91
N ILE A 82 -7.49 -13.68 0.88
CA ILE A 82 -6.93 -14.55 -0.15
C ILE A 82 -7.02 -16.01 0.29
N ALA A 83 -6.70 -16.26 1.58
CA ALA A 83 -6.69 -17.59 2.14
C ALA A 83 -7.02 -17.56 3.62
N THR A 84 -7.74 -18.59 4.07
CA THR A 84 -7.88 -18.92 5.50
C THR A 84 -7.17 -20.24 5.71
N LEU A 85 -6.06 -20.21 6.46
CA LEU A 85 -5.17 -21.35 6.64
C LEU A 85 -5.58 -22.10 7.91
N PRO A 86 -5.93 -23.40 7.81
CA PRO A 86 -6.19 -24.26 8.97
C PRO A 86 -4.98 -24.41 9.89
N SER A 87 -5.21 -24.74 11.16
CA SER A 87 -4.15 -25.24 12.03
C SER A 87 -3.47 -26.46 11.41
N GLY A 88 -2.16 -26.58 11.60
CA GLY A 88 -1.32 -27.59 10.97
C GLY A 88 -0.86 -27.24 9.57
N SER A 89 -1.34 -26.14 8.95
CA SER A 89 -0.82 -25.71 7.64
C SER A 89 0.68 -25.41 7.72
N PHE A 90 1.44 -25.84 6.72
CA PHE A 90 2.90 -25.67 6.65
C PHE A 90 3.35 -25.41 5.21
N ASN A 91 4.65 -25.13 5.02
CA ASN A 91 5.21 -24.71 3.71
C ASN A 91 4.42 -23.54 3.09
N ILE A 92 3.99 -22.59 3.92
CA ILE A 92 3.14 -21.48 3.54
C ILE A 92 3.99 -20.42 2.83
N VAL A 93 3.60 -20.04 1.61
CA VAL A 93 4.22 -18.98 0.82
C VAL A 93 3.14 -18.17 0.10
N PHE A 94 3.23 -16.86 0.19
CA PHE A 94 2.50 -15.90 -0.63
C PHE A 94 3.50 -14.91 -1.22
N TYR A 95 3.36 -14.61 -2.51
CA TYR A 95 4.33 -13.80 -3.22
C TYR A 95 3.68 -13.02 -4.36
N PHE A 96 4.14 -11.78 -4.52
CA PHE A 96 4.05 -11.09 -5.79
C PHE A 96 5.21 -10.11 -5.98
N ASN A 97 5.48 -9.73 -7.22
CA ASN A 97 6.51 -8.74 -7.50
C ASN A 97 5.99 -7.33 -7.14
N TYR A 98 6.65 -6.68 -6.18
CA TYR A 98 6.28 -5.33 -5.74
C TYR A 98 6.20 -4.31 -6.87
N ASN A 99 7.08 -4.41 -7.88
CA ASN A 99 7.08 -3.45 -8.99
C ASN A 99 5.80 -3.54 -9.84
N ASP A 100 5.23 -4.74 -9.96
CA ASP A 100 4.01 -4.96 -10.75
C ASP A 100 2.75 -4.51 -9.98
N MET A 101 2.83 -4.42 -8.65
CA MET A 101 1.72 -4.08 -7.75
C MET A 101 2.18 -3.12 -6.65
N THR A 102 2.79 -2.00 -7.06
CA THR A 102 3.45 -1.07 -6.15
C THR A 102 2.45 -0.52 -5.12
N TYR A 103 2.83 -0.53 -3.84
CA TYR A 103 1.98 -0.17 -2.70
C TYR A 103 0.75 -1.07 -2.47
N ASN A 104 0.79 -2.31 -2.97
CA ASN A 104 -0.12 -3.35 -2.49
C ASN A 104 0.62 -4.21 -1.45
N PHE A 105 -0.14 -4.92 -0.61
CA PHE A 105 0.43 -5.62 0.55
C PHE A 105 -0.25 -6.96 0.81
N ILE A 106 0.57 -7.93 1.22
CA ILE A 106 0.12 -9.18 1.83
C ILE A 106 0.18 -8.99 3.34
N GLU A 107 -0.93 -9.24 4.02
CA GLU A 107 -1.05 -9.02 5.46
C GLU A 107 -1.55 -10.30 6.15
N LEU A 108 -1.02 -10.56 7.34
CA LEU A 108 -1.41 -11.67 8.20
C LEU A 108 -2.40 -11.18 9.25
N TYR A 109 -3.49 -11.92 9.43
CA TYR A 109 -4.55 -11.66 10.38
C TYR A 109 -4.85 -12.88 11.24
N SER A 110 -5.39 -12.63 12.43
CA SER A 110 -6.06 -13.65 13.24
C SER A 110 -7.44 -13.98 12.68
N MET A 111 -8.04 -15.09 13.13
CA MET A 111 -9.42 -15.46 12.78
C MET A 111 -10.45 -14.40 13.19
N GLU A 112 -10.13 -13.62 14.21
CA GLU A 112 -10.97 -12.53 14.70
C GLU A 112 -10.65 -11.20 14.01
N ASN A 113 -10.09 -11.27 12.79
CA ASN A 113 -9.78 -10.15 11.93
C ASN A 113 -8.84 -9.11 12.56
N ARG A 114 -7.93 -9.54 13.44
CA ARG A 114 -6.89 -8.66 13.99
C ARG A 114 -5.65 -8.71 13.13
N GLY A 115 -5.14 -7.54 12.75
CA GLY A 115 -3.88 -7.43 12.03
C GLY A 115 -2.71 -7.90 12.90
N VAL A 116 -2.07 -8.99 12.47
CA VAL A 116 -0.91 -9.60 13.14
C VAL A 116 0.37 -9.06 12.52
N MET A 117 0.47 -9.12 11.20
CA MET A 117 1.48 -8.42 10.42
C MET A 117 0.77 -7.62 9.34
N THR A 118 0.61 -6.34 9.62
CA THR A 118 0.10 -5.35 8.68
C THR A 118 1.21 -4.37 8.35
N LEU A 119 0.97 -3.52 7.36
CA LEU A 119 1.82 -2.40 6.97
C LEU A 119 2.49 -1.61 8.10
N SER A 120 1.79 -1.40 9.22
CA SER A 120 2.32 -0.68 10.37
C SER A 120 3.40 -1.46 11.13
N TYR A 121 3.42 -2.79 11.00
CA TYR A 121 4.33 -3.71 11.70
C TYR A 121 5.53 -4.18 10.84
N VAL A 122 5.40 -4.24 9.51
CA VAL A 122 6.43 -4.84 8.61
C VAL A 122 7.78 -4.11 8.65
N ARG A 123 7.84 -2.87 9.16
CA ARG A 123 9.11 -2.12 9.27
C ARG A 123 9.98 -2.53 10.47
N LEU A 124 9.46 -3.29 11.44
CA LEU A 124 10.08 -3.34 12.78
C LEU A 124 10.52 -4.72 13.27
N THR A 125 9.99 -5.83 12.77
CA THR A 125 10.35 -7.18 13.27
C THR A 125 10.21 -8.26 12.20
N ASN A 126 11.33 -8.87 11.81
CA ASN A 126 11.40 -10.07 10.98
C ASN A 126 12.54 -10.97 11.52
N PRO A 127 12.30 -12.23 11.90
CA PRO A 127 11.01 -12.95 11.87
C PRO A 127 10.03 -12.49 12.96
N PHE A 128 8.74 -12.76 12.72
CA PHE A 128 7.65 -12.54 13.68
C PHE A 128 7.08 -13.87 14.16
N ASN A 129 6.99 -14.09 15.47
CA ASN A 129 6.39 -15.31 16.01
C ASN A 129 4.87 -15.16 16.13
N TYR A 130 4.12 -16.01 15.43
CA TYR A 130 2.67 -16.07 15.56
C TYR A 130 2.14 -17.44 15.20
N ALA A 131 1.09 -17.85 15.93
CA ALA A 131 0.49 -19.17 15.75
C ALA A 131 1.55 -20.29 15.82
N GLY A 132 2.54 -20.18 16.72
CA GLY A 132 3.57 -21.21 16.88
C GLY A 132 4.60 -21.31 15.75
N SER A 133 4.53 -20.46 14.71
CA SER A 133 5.51 -20.43 13.62
C SER A 133 6.25 -19.09 13.57
N TYR A 134 7.43 -19.12 12.95
CA TYR A 134 8.13 -17.90 12.57
C TYR A 134 7.71 -17.50 11.17
N TRP A 135 7.16 -16.29 11.07
CA TRP A 135 6.77 -15.70 9.82
C TRP A 135 7.83 -14.71 9.35
N TYR A 136 8.13 -14.79 8.07
CA TYR A 136 9.08 -13.94 7.39
C TYR A 136 8.37 -13.14 6.32
N GLY A 137 8.55 -11.83 6.33
CA GLY A 137 7.97 -10.92 5.35
C GLY A 137 8.99 -9.94 4.80
N ASN A 138 8.97 -9.70 3.49
CA ASN A 138 9.77 -8.65 2.87
C ASN A 138 8.87 -7.78 2.01
N PHE A 139 8.81 -6.50 2.37
CA PHE A 139 7.96 -5.53 1.70
C PHE A 139 8.48 -5.12 0.31
N ARG A 140 9.78 -5.24 0.02
CA ARG A 140 10.35 -4.85 -1.29
C ARG A 140 10.06 -5.88 -2.37
N THR A 141 9.90 -7.13 -1.98
CA THR A 141 9.59 -8.25 -2.87
C THR A 141 8.21 -8.83 -2.59
N GLN A 142 7.44 -8.21 -1.69
CA GLN A 142 6.11 -8.62 -1.23
C GLN A 142 5.94 -10.13 -1.08
N PHE A 143 6.90 -10.74 -0.38
CA PHE A 143 6.83 -12.14 0.02
C PHE A 143 6.36 -12.25 1.47
N LEU A 144 5.65 -13.33 1.76
CA LEU A 144 5.28 -13.77 3.10
C LEU A 144 5.42 -15.30 3.16
N TYR A 145 6.21 -15.83 4.10
CA TYR A 145 6.34 -17.28 4.30
C TYR A 145 6.52 -17.66 5.76
N THR A 146 6.36 -18.96 6.07
CA THR A 146 6.61 -19.52 7.41
C THR A 146 7.72 -20.54 7.44
N GLU A 147 8.37 -20.67 8.59
CA GLU A 147 9.11 -21.87 8.98
C GLU A 147 8.32 -22.66 10.02
N GLY A 148 8.03 -23.93 9.70
CA GLY A 148 7.23 -24.82 10.52
C GLY A 148 5.70 -24.71 10.32
N PRO A 149 4.93 -25.64 10.91
CA PRO A 149 3.48 -25.64 10.86
C PRO A 149 2.87 -24.61 11.81
N ILE A 150 1.73 -24.04 11.44
CA ILE A 150 0.96 -23.13 12.30
C ILE A 150 0.14 -23.93 13.32
N SER A 151 0.11 -23.49 14.56
CA SER A 151 -0.57 -24.14 15.69
C SER A 151 -2.02 -23.70 15.89
N ARG A 152 -2.50 -22.74 15.09
CA ARG A 152 -3.88 -22.26 15.08
C ARG A 152 -4.21 -21.63 13.73
N PRO A 153 -5.50 -21.49 13.37
CA PRO A 153 -5.87 -20.95 12.07
C PRO A 153 -5.51 -19.46 11.94
N VAL A 154 -5.19 -19.05 10.72
CA VAL A 154 -4.84 -17.66 10.39
C VAL A 154 -5.48 -17.22 9.08
N VAL A 155 -5.58 -15.91 8.86
CA VAL A 155 -6.18 -15.32 7.66
C VAL A 155 -5.12 -14.51 6.92
N ILE A 156 -4.97 -14.75 5.62
CA ILE A 156 -4.10 -13.97 4.75
C ILE A 156 -4.96 -13.03 3.91
N LYS A 157 -4.61 -11.75 3.92
CA LYS A 157 -5.33 -10.71 3.19
C LYS A 157 -4.43 -10.01 2.18
N PHE A 158 -5.02 -9.64 1.05
CA PHE A 158 -4.47 -8.68 0.12
C PHE A 158 -5.06 -7.31 0.41
N VAL A 159 -4.21 -6.29 0.48
CA VAL A 159 -4.64 -4.90 0.62
C VAL A 159 -4.08 -4.09 -0.53
N GLN A 160 -4.97 -3.59 -1.39
CA GLN A 160 -4.61 -2.65 -2.45
C GLN A 160 -4.58 -1.23 -1.89
N LYS A 161 -3.39 -0.66 -1.65
CA LYS A 161 -3.23 0.76 -1.27
C LYS A 161 -2.63 1.60 -2.37
N GLY A 162 -2.08 0.98 -3.41
CA GLY A 162 -1.62 1.66 -4.60
C GLY A 162 -2.74 1.84 -5.63
N SER A 163 -2.44 2.63 -6.65
CA SER A 163 -3.22 2.66 -7.90
C SER A 163 -2.91 1.47 -8.82
N SER A 164 -1.83 0.72 -8.55
CA SER A 164 -1.48 -0.47 -9.31
C SER A 164 -2.54 -1.57 -9.10
N PRO A 165 -3.11 -2.12 -10.18
CA PRO A 165 -4.12 -3.17 -10.08
C PRO A 165 -3.52 -4.47 -9.55
N ASN A 166 -4.38 -5.36 -9.03
CA ASN A 166 -3.97 -6.72 -8.71
C ASN A 166 -3.67 -7.51 -9.99
N VAL A 167 -2.39 -7.77 -10.29
CA VAL A 167 -1.99 -8.60 -11.43
C VAL A 167 -1.73 -10.07 -11.06
N GLY A 168 -1.87 -10.44 -9.78
CA GLY A 168 -1.78 -11.82 -9.30
C GLY A 168 -0.87 -12.00 -8.10
N VAL A 169 -1.45 -12.45 -6.98
CA VAL A 169 -0.71 -12.97 -5.82
C VAL A 169 -0.60 -14.48 -5.94
N TYR A 170 0.61 -14.98 -6.12
CA TYR A 170 0.91 -16.41 -6.17
C TYR A 170 0.96 -16.94 -4.74
N TYR A 171 0.34 -18.09 -4.50
CA TYR A 171 0.41 -18.73 -3.19
C TYR A 171 0.49 -20.24 -3.27
N ALA A 172 1.13 -20.81 -2.26
CA ALA A 172 1.18 -22.24 -2.02
C ALA A 172 1.21 -22.52 -0.50
N TYR A 173 0.55 -23.59 -0.08
CA TYR A 173 0.67 -24.14 1.28
C TYR A 173 0.31 -25.61 1.30
N SER A 174 0.76 -26.32 2.32
CA SER A 174 0.52 -27.75 2.51
C SER A 174 -0.37 -27.98 3.72
N LEU A 175 -1.32 -28.90 3.58
CA LEU A 175 -2.24 -29.34 4.62
C LEU A 175 -1.92 -30.80 4.97
N SER A 176 -1.83 -31.12 6.26
CA SER A 176 -1.72 -32.53 6.67
C SER A 176 -2.96 -33.31 6.21
N LEU A 177 -2.78 -34.59 5.88
CA LEU A 177 -3.87 -35.53 5.64
C LEU A 177 -4.51 -36.04 6.94
N ASP A 178 -3.91 -35.72 8.09
CA ASP A 178 -4.42 -36.15 9.38
C ASP A 178 -5.80 -35.54 9.66
N ASN A 179 -6.74 -36.39 10.06
CA ASN A 179 -8.01 -35.93 10.60
C ASN A 179 -7.75 -35.17 11.90
N CYS A 180 -7.90 -33.86 11.85
CA CYS A 180 -7.79 -33.05 13.05
C CYS A 180 -9.00 -33.27 13.95
N THR A 181 -8.76 -33.58 15.22
CA THR A 181 -9.82 -33.65 16.23
C THR A 181 -9.44 -32.73 17.37
N GLY A 182 -10.42 -32.07 17.96
CA GLY A 182 -10.15 -31.12 19.01
C GLY A 182 -11.40 -30.71 19.76
N SER A 183 -11.17 -29.98 20.85
CA SER A 183 -12.21 -29.39 21.67
C SER A 183 -11.82 -27.97 22.01
N CYS A 184 -12.83 -27.15 22.24
CA CYS A 184 -12.67 -25.75 22.61
C CYS A 184 -13.08 -25.56 24.06
N GLY A 185 -12.64 -24.44 24.62
CA GLY A 185 -13.16 -23.96 25.88
C GLY A 185 -14.65 -23.69 25.84
N SER A 186 -15.22 -23.36 27.00
CA SER A 186 -16.67 -23.12 27.16
C SER A 186 -17.24 -22.01 26.26
N TYR A 187 -16.38 -21.20 25.65
CA TYR A 187 -16.76 -20.05 24.82
C TYR A 187 -16.32 -20.18 23.37
N GLY A 188 -16.16 -21.41 22.86
CA GLY A 188 -15.89 -21.65 21.45
C GLY A 188 -16.45 -22.96 20.95
N THR A 189 -16.53 -23.08 19.63
CA THR A 189 -16.91 -24.31 18.93
C THR A 189 -15.74 -24.80 18.08
N TRP A 190 -15.54 -26.12 18.07
CA TRP A 190 -14.51 -26.73 17.23
C TRP A 190 -14.91 -26.65 15.76
N ASN A 191 -14.04 -26.09 14.93
CA ASN A 191 -14.22 -26.06 13.49
C ASN A 191 -13.33 -27.12 12.85
N GLN A 192 -13.97 -28.13 12.28
CA GLN A 192 -13.30 -29.27 11.66
C GLN A 192 -12.46 -28.88 10.43
N THR A 193 -12.95 -27.95 9.60
CA THR A 193 -12.25 -27.52 8.38
C THR A 193 -11.00 -26.71 8.69
N LEU A 194 -11.03 -25.91 9.76
CA LEU A 194 -9.91 -25.08 10.17
C LEU A 194 -9.01 -25.78 11.19
N CYS A 195 -9.39 -26.95 11.69
CA CYS A 195 -8.65 -27.65 12.72
C CYS A 195 -8.37 -26.75 13.95
N GLY A 196 -9.36 -25.96 14.34
CA GLY A 196 -9.19 -24.97 15.40
C GLY A 196 -10.50 -24.43 15.94
N CYS A 197 -10.40 -23.64 17.01
CA CYS A 197 -11.57 -23.08 17.68
C CYS A 197 -12.09 -21.80 17.03
N GLN A 198 -13.40 -21.72 16.85
CA GLN A 198 -14.12 -20.50 16.55
C GLN A 198 -14.68 -19.94 17.85
N CYS A 199 -14.17 -18.80 18.28
CA CYS A 199 -14.54 -18.20 19.55
C CYS A 199 -15.83 -17.39 19.44
N ASN A 200 -16.65 -17.44 20.48
CA ASN A 200 -17.76 -16.53 20.66
C ASN A 200 -17.25 -15.09 20.76
N ALA A 201 -18.07 -14.11 20.39
CA ALA A 201 -17.73 -12.70 20.51
C ALA A 201 -17.28 -12.37 21.94
N GLY A 202 -16.13 -11.72 22.11
CA GLY A 202 -15.55 -11.47 23.44
C GLY A 202 -14.36 -12.36 23.80
N TYR A 203 -14.24 -13.53 23.15
CA TYR A 203 -13.27 -14.56 23.45
C TYR A 203 -12.30 -14.78 22.30
N PHE A 204 -11.07 -15.15 22.66
CA PHE A 204 -9.93 -15.19 21.75
C PHE A 204 -8.95 -16.26 22.16
N GLY A 205 -7.94 -16.46 21.31
CA GLY A 205 -6.87 -17.40 21.53
C GLY A 205 -7.23 -18.81 21.06
N ALA A 206 -6.23 -19.70 21.05
CA ALA A 206 -6.37 -21.02 20.41
C ALA A 206 -7.47 -21.91 21.02
N SER A 207 -7.81 -21.71 22.29
CA SER A 207 -8.83 -22.49 23.02
C SER A 207 -10.09 -21.70 23.39
N CYS A 208 -10.20 -20.41 23.01
CA CYS A 208 -11.32 -19.53 23.38
C CYS A 208 -11.57 -19.37 24.89
N ASN A 209 -10.61 -19.70 25.75
CA ASN A 209 -10.71 -19.46 27.20
C ASN A 209 -10.26 -18.06 27.61
N THR A 210 -9.61 -17.31 26.70
CA THR A 210 -9.11 -15.98 27.02
C THR A 210 -10.08 -14.91 26.53
N THR A 211 -10.38 -13.94 27.38
CA THR A 211 -11.05 -12.72 26.96
C THR A 211 -10.03 -11.76 26.36
N CYS A 212 -10.50 -10.80 25.58
CA CYS A 212 -9.63 -9.79 24.99
C CYS A 212 -8.84 -9.03 26.09
N ASN A 213 -7.51 -9.16 26.07
CA ASN A 213 -6.60 -8.42 26.94
C ASN A 213 -5.89 -7.29 26.16
N LYS A 214 -6.61 -6.61 25.26
CA LYS A 214 -6.06 -5.49 24.49
C LYS A 214 -6.18 -4.22 25.33
N ILE A 215 -5.06 -3.53 25.50
CA ILE A 215 -5.03 -2.23 26.15
C ILE A 215 -5.45 -1.20 25.10
N CYS A 216 -6.46 -0.42 25.44
CA CYS A 216 -6.89 0.73 24.67
C CYS A 216 -6.26 1.97 25.27
N ASN A 217 -5.51 2.70 24.46
CA ASN A 217 -4.83 3.90 24.91
C ASN A 217 -5.85 5.00 25.17
N ASN A 218 -5.39 6.02 25.89
CA ASN A 218 -6.11 7.28 26.05
C ASN A 218 -7.51 7.15 26.69
N GLY A 219 -7.67 6.19 27.60
CA GLY A 219 -8.92 5.98 28.34
C GLY A 219 -10.06 5.40 27.51
N MET A 220 -9.79 4.95 26.28
CA MET A 220 -10.81 4.40 25.40
C MET A 220 -11.28 3.03 25.89
N SER A 221 -12.56 2.75 25.69
CA SER A 221 -13.13 1.49 26.11
C SER A 221 -12.76 0.36 25.15
N LEU A 222 -12.45 -0.78 25.75
CA LEU A 222 -12.30 -2.01 25.00
C LEU A 222 -13.67 -2.51 24.57
N MET A 223 -13.85 -2.66 23.27
CA MET A 223 -14.99 -3.38 22.70
C MET A 223 -14.68 -4.88 22.77
N SER A 224 -15.04 -5.52 23.88
CA SER A 224 -14.72 -6.93 24.13
C SER A 224 -15.17 -7.83 22.98
N THR A 225 -16.38 -7.61 22.44
CA THR A 225 -17.01 -8.40 21.38
C THR A 225 -16.19 -8.53 20.11
N VAL A 226 -15.46 -7.47 19.72
CA VAL A 226 -14.62 -7.42 18.51
C VAL A 226 -13.12 -7.29 18.84
N CYS A 227 -12.77 -7.26 20.14
CA CYS A 227 -11.47 -6.86 20.68
C CYS A 227 -10.80 -5.70 19.91
N GLY A 228 -11.63 -4.69 19.68
CA GLY A 228 -11.23 -3.40 19.17
C GLY A 228 -11.23 -2.38 20.29
N CYS A 229 -10.60 -1.25 20.06
CA CYS A 229 -10.77 -0.09 20.91
C CYS A 229 -11.82 0.80 20.28
N ASN A 230 -12.77 1.28 21.07
CA ASN A 230 -13.78 2.23 20.61
C ASN A 230 -13.13 3.61 20.46
N CYS A 231 -12.51 3.87 19.30
CA CYS A 231 -11.85 5.14 19.03
C CYS A 231 -12.87 6.22 18.68
N LEU A 232 -12.76 7.36 19.36
CA LEU A 232 -13.65 8.52 19.28
C LEU A 232 -12.79 9.79 19.21
N GLY A 233 -13.37 10.88 18.69
CA GLY A 233 -12.71 12.18 18.64
C GLY A 233 -11.42 12.19 17.83
N ASN A 234 -10.37 12.82 18.38
CA ASN A 234 -9.07 12.99 17.73
C ASN A 234 -8.15 11.76 17.89
N THR A 235 -8.70 10.55 17.92
CA THR A 235 -7.91 9.31 17.99
C THR A 235 -7.91 8.55 16.67
N TYR A 236 -6.88 7.74 16.44
CA TYR A 236 -6.79 6.88 15.26
C TYR A 236 -6.10 5.54 15.57
N GLY A 237 -6.08 4.66 14.57
CA GLY A 237 -5.42 3.37 14.66
C GLY A 237 -6.20 2.35 15.49
N THR A 238 -5.65 1.15 15.65
CA THR A 238 -6.36 0.06 16.33
C THR A 238 -6.27 0.11 17.86
N ALA A 239 -5.39 0.97 18.40
CA ALA A 239 -5.17 1.17 19.83
C ALA A 239 -5.66 2.55 20.34
N CYS A 240 -6.28 3.37 19.46
CA CYS A 240 -6.73 4.75 19.73
C CYS A 240 -5.62 5.70 20.19
N GLU A 241 -4.58 5.82 19.36
CA GLU A 241 -3.51 6.80 19.54
C GLU A 241 -4.00 8.21 19.18
N CYS A 242 -3.37 9.25 19.74
CA CYS A 242 -3.76 10.63 19.44
C CYS A 242 -3.33 11.03 18.04
N ARG A 243 -4.27 11.51 17.23
CA ARG A 243 -4.03 12.11 15.92
C ARG A 243 -3.13 13.32 16.10
N TYR A 244 -2.09 13.45 15.30
CA TYR A 244 -1.28 14.66 15.33
C TYR A 244 -2.16 15.87 14.93
N PRO A 245 -2.01 17.05 15.57
CA PRO A 245 -1.08 17.43 16.65
C PRO A 245 -1.65 17.34 18.07
N PHE A 246 -2.69 16.53 18.28
CA PHE A 246 -3.28 16.30 19.59
C PHE A 246 -2.41 15.37 20.46
N GLN A 247 -2.50 15.53 21.77
CA GLN A 247 -1.78 14.78 22.79
C GLN A 247 -2.59 14.71 24.09
N GLY A 248 -1.97 14.15 25.13
CA GLY A 248 -2.60 14.02 26.44
C GLY A 248 -3.41 12.73 26.55
N LYS A 249 -3.97 12.50 27.74
CA LYS A 249 -4.62 11.24 28.10
C LYS A 249 -5.92 10.99 27.33
N ASP A 250 -6.54 12.00 26.75
CA ASP A 250 -7.82 11.92 26.02
C ASP A 250 -7.72 12.53 24.62
N CYS A 251 -6.51 12.86 24.17
CA CYS A 251 -6.24 13.50 22.88
C CYS A 251 -6.99 14.83 22.67
N GLN A 252 -7.23 15.57 23.75
CA GLN A 252 -7.81 16.92 23.72
C GLN A 252 -6.77 18.02 23.90
N ASP A 253 -5.58 17.68 24.40
CA ASP A 253 -4.51 18.66 24.57
C ASP A 253 -3.75 18.88 23.27
N CYS A 254 -3.32 20.11 23.03
CA CYS A 254 -2.51 20.43 21.87
C CYS A 254 -1.01 20.31 22.21
N LYS A 255 -0.22 19.74 21.28
CA LYS A 255 1.26 19.74 21.38
C LYS A 255 1.82 21.16 21.46
N VAL A 256 1.17 22.13 20.81
CA VAL A 256 1.51 23.55 20.84
C VAL A 256 0.28 24.35 21.25
N ARG A 257 0.47 25.37 22.09
CA ARG A 257 -0.57 26.36 22.46
C ARG A 257 -0.14 27.81 22.26
N THR A 258 1.12 28.02 21.86
CA THR A 258 1.70 29.35 21.70
C THR A 258 2.28 29.44 20.30
N CYS A 259 1.89 30.48 19.58
CA CYS A 259 2.38 30.74 18.24
C CYS A 259 3.47 31.80 18.28
N LYS A 260 4.54 31.56 17.54
CA LYS A 260 5.65 32.49 17.34
C LYS A 260 5.37 33.40 16.14
N ASN A 261 6.23 34.40 15.95
CA ASN A 261 6.25 35.26 14.76
C ASN A 261 4.89 35.92 14.43
N GLY A 262 4.08 36.22 15.45
CA GLY A 262 2.78 36.87 15.28
C GLY A 262 1.64 35.94 14.82
N GLY A 263 1.85 34.61 14.86
CA GLY A 263 0.79 33.66 14.56
C GLY A 263 -0.35 33.66 15.57
N THR A 264 -1.52 33.18 15.15
CA THR A 264 -2.71 33.07 15.98
C THR A 264 -3.06 31.61 16.22
N PHE A 265 -3.37 31.25 17.47
CA PHE A 265 -3.63 29.86 17.83
C PHE A 265 -5.08 29.46 17.59
N ASN A 266 -5.30 28.37 16.87
CA ASN A 266 -6.60 27.72 16.71
C ASN A 266 -6.66 26.49 17.62
N SER A 267 -7.42 26.60 18.70
CA SER A 267 -7.58 25.54 19.70
C SER A 267 -8.33 24.31 19.18
N THR A 268 -9.25 24.47 18.21
CA THR A 268 -10.04 23.36 17.67
C THR A 268 -9.20 22.46 16.76
N ALA A 269 -8.31 23.06 15.98
CA ALA A 269 -7.37 22.33 15.12
C ALA A 269 -6.05 21.98 15.82
N CYS A 270 -5.85 22.46 17.06
CA CYS A 270 -4.58 22.40 17.78
C CYS A 270 -3.39 22.91 16.95
N ARG A 271 -3.58 24.00 16.20
CA ARG A 271 -2.61 24.51 15.21
C ARG A 271 -2.51 26.03 15.24
N CYS A 272 -1.32 26.54 14.93
CA CYS A 272 -1.13 27.96 14.67
C CYS A 272 -1.44 28.31 13.22
N SER A 273 -2.18 29.41 13.02
CA SER A 273 -2.28 30.11 11.75
C SER A 273 -1.07 31.02 11.62
N CYS A 274 -0.13 30.64 10.75
CA CYS A 274 1.14 31.35 10.59
C CYS A 274 1.05 32.51 9.61
N PRO A 275 1.70 33.64 9.90
CA PRO A 275 1.85 34.73 8.94
C PRO A 275 2.72 34.30 7.74
N GLN A 276 2.66 35.09 6.67
CA GLN A 276 3.47 34.84 5.47
C GLN A 276 4.96 34.71 5.82
N GLY A 277 5.63 33.74 5.19
CA GLY A 277 7.04 33.44 5.42
C GLY A 277 7.31 32.47 6.57
N PHE A 278 6.31 32.11 7.39
CA PHE A 278 6.48 31.21 8.54
C PHE A 278 5.62 29.95 8.45
N GLY A 279 6.12 28.84 9.00
CA GLY A 279 5.44 27.55 9.04
C GLY A 279 5.84 26.73 10.28
N ASP A 280 5.58 25.42 10.26
CA ASP A 280 5.59 24.52 11.42
C ASP A 280 4.38 24.70 12.36
N LEU A 281 4.23 23.81 13.35
CA LEU A 281 3.08 23.76 14.25
C LEU A 281 2.93 25.03 15.12
N ASP A 282 4.04 25.69 15.45
CA ASP A 282 4.12 26.90 16.28
C ASP A 282 4.53 28.17 15.52
N CYS A 283 4.62 28.13 14.18
CA CYS A 283 5.13 29.22 13.35
C CYS A 283 6.59 29.61 13.61
N GLY A 284 7.39 28.76 14.27
CA GLY A 284 8.77 29.05 14.63
C GLY A 284 9.77 28.92 13.48
N SER A 285 9.41 28.19 12.42
CA SER A 285 10.28 27.92 11.28
C SER A 285 9.92 28.80 10.08
N SER A 286 10.88 29.01 9.18
CA SER A 286 10.57 29.58 7.86
C SER A 286 9.59 28.66 7.12
N CYS A 287 8.71 29.24 6.30
CA CYS A 287 7.81 28.50 5.44
C CYS A 287 8.64 27.82 4.34
N GLN A 288 9.20 26.66 4.64
CA GLN A 288 10.00 25.77 3.80
C GLN A 288 9.85 24.34 4.30
N ASP A 289 9.81 23.36 3.41
CA ASP A 289 9.82 21.96 3.82
C ASP A 289 11.20 21.57 4.39
N LYS A 290 11.22 20.81 5.50
CA LYS A 290 12.44 20.37 6.19
C LYS A 290 13.18 19.26 5.43
N THR A 291 12.48 18.54 4.55
CA THR A 291 13.06 17.54 3.65
C THR A 291 13.11 18.10 2.22
N ASN A 292 13.79 17.42 1.29
CA ASN A 292 13.83 17.91 -0.08
C ASN A 292 12.41 18.07 -0.66
N THR A 293 12.18 19.16 -1.39
CA THR A 293 10.87 19.50 -1.95
C THR A 293 10.30 18.38 -2.83
N THR A 294 11.16 17.61 -3.50
CA THR A 294 10.76 16.46 -4.32
C THR A 294 10.08 15.34 -3.53
N THR A 295 10.57 15.04 -2.32
CA THR A 295 10.01 13.99 -1.45
C THR A 295 8.64 14.41 -0.94
N CYS A 296 8.53 15.66 -0.48
CA CYS A 296 7.26 16.21 -0.04
C CYS A 296 6.22 16.23 -1.17
N VAL A 297 6.55 16.79 -2.34
CA VAL A 297 5.65 16.83 -3.51
C VAL A 297 5.18 15.43 -3.94
N THR A 298 6.09 14.46 -3.99
CA THR A 298 5.76 13.08 -4.39
C THR A 298 4.80 12.40 -3.40
N ASN A 299 4.93 12.70 -2.11
CA ASN A 299 4.07 12.14 -1.07
C ASN A 299 2.71 12.87 -0.96
N VAL A 300 2.68 14.20 -1.14
CA VAL A 300 1.43 14.99 -1.17
C VAL A 300 0.54 14.57 -2.34
N GLY A 301 1.11 14.35 -3.53
CA GLY A 301 0.38 13.86 -4.70
C GLY A 301 -0.31 12.50 -4.49
N LYS A 302 0.00 11.80 -3.40
CA LYS A 302 -0.63 10.54 -2.99
C LYS A 302 -1.67 10.70 -1.87
N GLY A 303 -1.94 11.92 -1.39
CA GLY A 303 -2.94 12.22 -0.34
C GLY A 303 -2.44 12.07 1.11
N TRP A 304 -1.15 12.29 1.39
CA TRP A 304 -0.53 11.94 2.67
C TRP A 304 -0.50 13.05 3.72
N CYS A 305 -0.92 14.27 3.36
CA CYS A 305 -1.01 15.41 4.26
C CYS A 305 -2.19 15.34 5.23
N GLU A 306 -3.14 14.43 4.99
CA GLU A 306 -4.30 14.27 5.85
C GLU A 306 -3.98 13.29 6.98
N SER A 307 -3.49 13.76 8.13
CA SER A 307 -3.57 13.15 9.46
C SER A 307 -3.05 11.72 9.72
N LYS A 308 -2.69 10.97 8.66
CA LYS A 308 -2.24 9.59 8.71
C LYS A 308 -0.71 9.50 8.76
N ASN A 309 -0.02 10.65 8.79
CA ASN A 309 1.42 10.70 8.80
C ASN A 309 1.92 11.96 9.52
N GLU A 310 2.21 11.82 10.81
CA GLU A 310 2.83 12.87 11.65
C GLU A 310 4.07 13.47 10.96
N GLN A 311 4.85 12.65 10.25
CA GLN A 311 6.04 13.12 9.53
C GLN A 311 5.71 14.11 8.42
N MET A 312 4.62 13.93 7.68
CA MET A 312 4.27 14.86 6.59
C MET A 312 3.83 16.22 7.12
N GLU A 313 3.06 16.24 8.20
CA GLU A 313 2.64 17.49 8.81
C GLU A 313 3.79 18.22 9.53
N GLN A 314 4.87 17.52 9.93
CA GLN A 314 6.06 18.09 10.57
C GLN A 314 7.15 18.55 9.60
N ASP A 315 7.36 17.81 8.50
CA ASP A 315 8.48 18.03 7.59
C ASP A 315 8.07 18.64 6.25
N CYS A 316 6.81 18.52 5.86
CA CYS A 316 6.31 18.88 4.52
C CYS A 316 5.16 19.89 4.58
N TYR A 317 5.18 20.81 5.53
CA TYR A 317 4.07 21.73 5.78
C TYR A 317 3.85 22.76 4.67
N MET A 318 4.87 23.15 3.89
CA MET A 318 4.65 23.98 2.70
C MET A 318 3.92 23.16 1.63
N SER A 319 4.41 21.96 1.31
CA SER A 319 3.76 21.09 0.32
C SER A 319 2.35 20.69 0.73
N CYS A 320 2.07 20.59 2.03
CA CYS A 320 0.72 20.34 2.56
C CYS A 320 -0.19 21.58 2.62
N GLY A 321 0.25 22.73 2.10
CA GLY A 321 -0.54 23.97 2.09
C GLY A 321 -0.79 24.55 3.49
N LEU A 322 0.08 24.22 4.45
CA LEU A 322 -0.04 24.66 5.85
C LEU A 322 0.71 25.97 6.13
N CYS A 323 1.41 26.53 5.14
CA CYS A 323 2.00 27.86 5.21
C CYS A 323 2.03 28.54 3.84
N VAL A 324 2.23 29.86 3.84
CA VAL A 324 2.40 30.68 2.63
C VAL A 324 3.81 31.27 2.63
N PRO A 325 4.64 31.01 1.60
CA PRO A 325 6.00 31.55 1.55
C PRO A 325 6.00 33.07 1.33
N ASP A 326 7.03 33.74 1.85
CA ASP A 326 7.23 35.18 1.63
C ASP A 326 7.90 35.42 0.27
N PRO A 327 7.25 36.15 -0.65
CA PRO A 327 7.79 36.42 -2.00
C PRO A 327 9.09 37.22 -2.00
N THR A 328 9.47 37.86 -0.89
CA THR A 328 10.68 38.70 -0.79
C THR A 328 11.94 37.93 -0.39
N THR A 329 11.81 36.66 0.04
CA THR A 329 12.93 35.80 0.48
C THR A 329 13.24 34.65 -0.48
N THR A 330 12.46 34.48 -1.54
CA THR A 330 12.75 33.52 -2.61
C THR A 330 13.97 33.95 -3.40
N SER A 331 15.13 33.40 -3.02
CA SER A 331 16.26 33.22 -3.92
C SER A 331 15.78 32.50 -5.18
N THR A 332 15.87 33.23 -6.29
CA THR A 332 15.91 32.82 -7.70
C THR A 332 15.86 31.30 -7.95
N THR A 333 14.65 30.78 -8.15
CA THR A 333 14.42 29.75 -9.18
C THR A 333 13.54 30.37 -10.25
N LEU A 334 14.11 30.60 -11.43
CA LEU A 334 13.38 31.03 -12.62
C LEU A 334 12.23 30.05 -12.90
N SER A 335 11.00 30.45 -12.59
CA SER A 335 9.82 29.85 -13.18
C SER A 335 9.50 30.62 -14.46
N THR A 336 9.85 30.05 -15.61
CA THR A 336 9.33 30.48 -16.90
C THR A 336 7.84 30.15 -16.96
N SER A 337 6.98 31.13 -16.75
CA SER A 337 5.56 31.01 -17.07
C SER A 337 5.36 31.20 -18.57
N VAL A 338 4.95 30.14 -19.27
CA VAL A 338 4.51 30.20 -20.66
C VAL A 338 3.02 30.49 -20.68
N GLU A 339 2.61 31.66 -21.17
CA GLU A 339 1.19 31.93 -21.45
C GLU A 339 0.84 31.41 -22.85
N VAL A 340 -0.04 30.42 -22.89
CA VAL A 340 -0.63 29.90 -24.13
C VAL A 340 -2.02 30.52 -24.28
N VAL A 341 -2.21 31.33 -25.31
CA VAL A 341 -3.52 31.92 -25.63
C VAL A 341 -4.14 31.13 -26.78
N THR A 342 -5.21 30.41 -26.47
CA THR A 342 -6.06 29.70 -27.43
C THR A 342 -7.22 30.60 -27.84
N GLN A 343 -7.36 30.87 -29.14
CA GLN A 343 -8.54 31.52 -29.69
C GLN A 343 -9.31 30.54 -30.59
N THR A 344 -10.58 30.36 -30.27
CA THR A 344 -11.56 29.61 -31.07
C THR A 344 -12.42 30.59 -31.84
N SER A 345 -12.49 30.43 -33.16
CA SER A 345 -13.45 31.13 -34.01
C SER A 345 -14.33 30.12 -34.74
N THR A 346 -15.64 30.37 -34.70
CA THR A 346 -16.67 29.54 -35.33
C THR A 346 -17.42 30.40 -36.32
N THR A 347 -17.34 30.06 -37.60
CA THR A 347 -18.06 30.77 -38.67
C THR A 347 -19.21 29.92 -39.19
N TYR A 348 -20.41 30.50 -39.19
CA TYR A 348 -21.60 29.89 -39.80
C TYR A 348 -21.66 30.28 -41.28
N GLY A 349 -21.32 29.34 -42.16
CA GLY A 349 -21.63 29.44 -43.59
C GLY A 349 -23.01 28.88 -43.86
N GLY A 350 -23.85 29.61 -44.60
CA GLY A 350 -25.16 29.13 -45.02
C GLY A 350 -25.03 27.84 -45.85
N GLY A 351 -25.54 26.73 -45.34
CA GLY A 351 -25.54 25.42 -45.98
C GLY A 351 -24.62 24.40 -45.28
N GLN A 352 -25.22 23.64 -44.36
CA GLN A 352 -24.75 22.36 -43.78
C GLN A 352 -23.22 22.11 -43.77
N SER A 353 -22.47 22.83 -42.94
CA SER A 353 -21.21 22.39 -42.30
C SER A 353 -20.77 23.41 -41.24
N ILE A 354 -20.35 22.94 -40.05
CA ILE A 354 -19.78 23.80 -39.00
C ILE A 354 -18.26 23.59 -39.01
N THR A 355 -17.51 24.67 -39.22
CA THR A 355 -16.04 24.65 -39.21
C THR A 355 -15.54 25.41 -37.99
N THR A 356 -14.83 24.72 -37.10
CA THR A 356 -14.20 25.33 -35.91
C THR A 356 -12.70 25.38 -36.13
N THR A 357 -12.12 26.58 -36.04
CA THR A 357 -10.66 26.78 -36.20
C THR A 357 -10.07 27.10 -34.83
N LEU A 358 -9.09 26.30 -34.39
CA LEU A 358 -8.28 26.61 -33.21
C LEU A 358 -6.95 27.23 -33.64
N SER A 359 -6.62 28.36 -33.04
CA SER A 359 -5.32 29.01 -33.17
C SER A 359 -4.67 29.16 -31.79
N THR A 360 -3.43 28.71 -31.66
CA THR A 360 -2.62 28.83 -30.45
C THR A 360 -1.44 29.73 -30.72
N SER A 361 -1.21 30.69 -29.82
CA SER A 361 -0.03 31.55 -29.85
C SER A 361 0.67 31.53 -28.49
N VAL A 362 2.00 31.45 -28.53
CA VAL A 362 2.86 31.40 -27.35
C VAL A 362 3.66 32.71 -27.32
N LYS A 363 3.53 33.48 -26.23
CA LYS A 363 4.33 34.69 -26.01
C LYS A 363 5.35 34.45 -24.91
N THR A 364 6.60 34.79 -25.19
CA THR A 364 7.68 34.90 -24.21
C THR A 364 8.14 36.37 -24.14
N SER A 365 8.44 36.88 -22.93
CA SER A 365 8.92 38.27 -22.71
C SER A 365 10.33 38.48 -23.31
N PRO A 366 10.77 39.73 -23.60
CA PRO A 366 11.46 40.02 -24.85
C PRO A 366 12.97 39.87 -24.72
N HIS A 367 13.55 38.87 -25.39
CA HIS A 367 14.84 38.97 -26.09
C HIS A 367 15.09 37.71 -26.95
N SER A 368 14.20 37.43 -27.90
CA SER A 368 14.49 36.72 -29.16
C SER A 368 13.17 36.49 -29.92
N MET A 369 13.03 37.08 -31.10
CA MET A 369 11.88 36.86 -31.98
C MET A 369 11.95 35.47 -32.63
N SER A 370 11.03 34.58 -32.24
CA SER A 370 10.55 33.51 -33.13
C SER A 370 9.11 33.13 -32.73
N THR A 371 8.15 33.47 -33.59
CA THR A 371 6.73 33.05 -33.46
C THR A 371 6.48 31.86 -34.38
N SER A 372 6.03 30.73 -33.85
CA SER A 372 5.49 29.62 -34.64
C SER A 372 3.96 29.56 -34.46
N THR A 373 3.22 29.55 -35.56
CA THR A 373 1.76 29.46 -35.57
C THR A 373 1.36 28.14 -36.23
N GLN A 374 0.54 27.32 -35.58
CA GLN A 374 -0.10 26.16 -36.20
C GLN A 374 -1.62 26.23 -36.04
N SER A 375 -2.34 25.86 -37.09
CA SER A 375 -3.81 25.81 -37.13
C SER A 375 -4.28 24.41 -37.55
N THR A 376 -5.34 23.93 -36.90
CA THR A 376 -5.99 22.65 -37.23
C THR A 376 -7.51 22.83 -37.32
N THR A 377 -8.11 22.15 -38.30
CA THR A 377 -9.54 22.25 -38.66
C THR A 377 -10.22 20.90 -38.46
N VAL A 378 -11.37 20.86 -37.78
CA VAL A 378 -12.15 19.64 -37.56
C VAL A 378 -13.58 19.80 -38.08
N THR A 379 -14.06 18.83 -38.85
CA THR A 379 -15.46 18.70 -39.33
C THR A 379 -16.02 17.34 -38.87
N ASN A 380 -17.24 17.30 -38.34
CA ASN A 380 -17.88 16.04 -37.89
C ASN A 380 -19.36 15.97 -38.35
N PRO A 381 -19.81 14.90 -39.06
CA PRO A 381 -21.12 14.89 -39.72
C PRO A 381 -22.26 14.06 -39.08
N ASP A 382 -22.14 13.45 -37.89
CA ASP A 382 -23.20 12.57 -37.36
C ASP A 382 -23.72 12.96 -35.96
N PHE A 383 -24.86 13.65 -35.92
CA PHE A 383 -25.68 13.87 -34.71
C PHE A 383 -27.16 13.64 -35.06
N TRP A 384 -27.61 12.39 -35.06
CA TRP A 384 -29.04 12.06 -35.11
C TRP A 384 -29.40 11.00 -34.06
N ASN A 385 -30.52 11.27 -33.38
CA ASN A 385 -31.31 10.45 -32.46
C ASN A 385 -30.85 10.38 -30.99
N ILE A 386 -31.51 11.17 -30.13
CA ILE A 386 -32.44 10.70 -29.09
C ILE A 386 -33.37 11.89 -28.73
N TRP A 387 -34.67 11.66 -28.87
CA TRP A 387 -35.78 12.62 -28.72
C TRP A 387 -36.24 12.80 -27.26
N ASN A 388 -36.76 14.00 -27.00
CA ASN A 388 -37.91 14.40 -26.18
C ASN A 388 -38.18 13.71 -24.83
N ASP A 389 -38.13 14.51 -23.75
CA ASP A 389 -39.36 15.00 -23.13
C ASP A 389 -39.11 16.27 -22.30
N GLY A 390 -40.11 17.15 -22.26
CA GLY A 390 -39.96 18.55 -21.84
C GLY A 390 -39.80 18.76 -20.33
N SER A 391 -38.82 19.58 -19.94
CA SER A 391 -38.97 20.77 -19.09
C SER A 391 -37.60 21.32 -18.62
N THR A 392 -37.32 22.56 -19.02
CA THR A 392 -36.37 23.55 -18.44
C THR A 392 -35.00 23.07 -17.91
N LEU A 393 -33.93 23.29 -18.69
CA LEU A 393 -32.54 23.30 -18.22
C LEU A 393 -32.08 24.73 -17.87
N ARG A 394 -31.65 24.96 -16.62
CA ARG A 394 -30.66 25.98 -16.28
C ARG A 394 -29.28 25.31 -16.18
N ASN A 395 -28.28 25.99 -16.72
CA ASN A 395 -26.82 25.75 -16.66
C ASN A 395 -26.20 24.75 -17.66
N PRO A 396 -25.11 25.14 -18.36
CA PRO A 396 -24.34 24.23 -19.22
C PRO A 396 -23.49 23.24 -18.41
N VAL A 397 -23.50 22.00 -18.89
CA VAL A 397 -22.67 20.87 -18.46
C VAL A 397 -21.22 21.09 -18.92
N VAL A 398 -20.27 20.99 -17.98
CA VAL A 398 -18.83 20.94 -18.28
C VAL A 398 -18.46 19.48 -18.55
N LEU A 399 -18.06 19.14 -19.78
CA LEU A 399 -17.43 17.87 -20.10
C LEU A 399 -15.96 17.90 -19.67
N HIS A 400 -15.57 17.06 -18.71
CA HIS A 400 -14.17 16.83 -18.37
C HIS A 400 -13.57 15.75 -19.28
N VAL A 401 -12.69 16.15 -20.19
CA VAL A 401 -11.77 15.23 -20.88
C VAL A 401 -10.54 15.03 -19.98
N PRO A 402 -10.14 13.81 -19.63
CA PRO A 402 -9.03 13.57 -18.72
C PRO A 402 -7.68 13.96 -19.32
N LEU A 403 -6.86 14.61 -18.50
CA LEU A 403 -5.55 15.22 -18.80
C LEU A 403 -4.52 14.26 -19.44
N GLN A 404 -4.76 12.94 -19.39
CA GLN A 404 -3.85 11.90 -19.88
C GLN A 404 -3.75 11.83 -21.41
N MET A 405 -4.77 12.25 -22.16
CA MET A 405 -4.70 12.28 -23.64
C MET A 405 -3.89 13.47 -24.17
N LEU A 406 -3.78 14.58 -23.41
CA LEU A 406 -3.00 15.75 -23.83
C LEU A 406 -1.49 15.52 -23.72
N LEU A 407 -1.03 14.72 -22.74
CA LEU A 407 0.39 14.43 -22.56
C LEU A 407 0.98 13.51 -23.65
N HIS A 408 0.18 12.61 -24.24
CA HIS A 408 0.67 11.72 -25.29
C HIS A 408 0.96 12.44 -26.62
N VAL A 409 0.20 13.50 -26.92
CA VAL A 409 0.41 14.31 -28.14
C VAL A 409 1.65 15.21 -28.00
N LEU A 410 1.91 15.74 -26.80
CA LEU A 410 3.09 16.55 -26.49
C LEU A 410 4.41 15.75 -26.51
N MET A 411 4.38 14.46 -26.17
CA MET A 411 5.58 13.61 -26.12
C MET A 411 6.04 13.14 -27.52
N TRP A 412 5.16 13.15 -28.53
CA TRP A 412 5.50 12.84 -29.92
C TRP A 412 6.16 14.00 -30.69
N LEU A 413 6.00 15.24 -30.21
CA LEU A 413 6.51 16.45 -30.88
C LEU A 413 7.94 16.86 -30.46
N LEU A 414 8.56 16.16 -29.52
CA LEU A 414 9.92 16.44 -29.03
C LEU A 414 11.01 15.50 -29.60
N LEU A 415 10.67 14.67 -30.58
CA LEU A 415 11.60 13.68 -31.17
C LEU A 415 11.81 13.81 -32.70
N PHE A 416 11.49 14.95 -33.32
CA PHE A 416 11.91 15.29 -34.68
C PHE A 416 12.34 16.75 -34.82
#